data_AF-A0A3B5KYG8-F1
#
_entry.id   AF-A0A3B5KYG8-F1
#
_cell.length_a   1.000
_cell.length_b   1.000
_cell.length_c   1.000
_cell.angle_alpha   90.00
_cell.angle_beta   90.00
_cell.angle_gamma   90.00
#
_symmetry.space_group_name_H-M   'P 1'
#
loop_
_entity.id
_entity.type
_entity.pdbx_description
1 polymer ?
#
loop_
_entity_poly.entity_id
_entity_poly.type
_entity_poly.pdbx_seq_one_letter_code
_entity_poly.pdbx_strand_id
1 'polypeptide(L)' 'MKLMADRNLVKELKRWATEEFNLPPDSLPNESYLKTLCVGTGKSIWTYMIQHVFQQRNVRIMRGNLQWYPFLALT' A
#
# COMPACT_ATOMS: atom_id res chain seq x y z
N MET A 1 -2.74 0.51 20.85
CA MET A 1 -3.54 0.29 19.62
C MET A 1 -4.03 1.64 19.13
N LYS A 2 -3.40 2.21 18.11
CA LYS A 2 -3.78 3.53 17.59
C LYS A 2 -4.94 3.30 16.64
N LEU A 3 -6.17 3.57 17.10
CA LEU A 3 -7.30 3.71 16.21
C LEU A 3 -6.92 4.75 15.16
N MET A 4 -6.60 4.32 13.95
CA MET A 4 -6.62 5.16 12.75
C MET A 4 -8.09 5.51 12.50
N ALA A 5 -8.62 6.39 13.35
CA ALA A 5 -9.93 6.97 13.22
C ALA A 5 -9.90 7.86 11.98
N ASP A 6 -10.50 7.36 10.90
CA ASP A 6 -10.91 8.09 9.70
C ASP A 6 -9.90 9.11 9.13
N ARG A 7 -8.60 8.89 9.36
CA ARG A 7 -7.56 9.61 8.65
C ARG A 7 -7.63 9.14 7.22
N ASN A 8 -7.75 10.08 6.29
CA ASN A 8 -7.90 9.81 4.86
C ASN A 8 -6.88 8.73 4.44
N LEU A 9 -7.38 7.50 4.21
CA LEU A 9 -6.57 6.30 3.97
C LEU A 9 -5.59 6.51 2.82
N VAL A 10 -5.95 7.36 1.86
CA VAL A 10 -5.11 7.74 0.72
C VAL A 10 -3.86 8.51 1.17
N LYS A 11 -3.98 9.41 2.15
CA LYS A 11 -2.83 10.15 2.70
C LYS A 11 -1.90 9.22 3.47
N GLU A 12 -2.45 8.29 4.25
CA GLU A 12 -1.64 7.31 4.97
C GLU A 12 -0.97 6.32 4.03
N LEU A 13 -1.66 5.90 2.96
CA LEU A 13 -1.10 5.09 1.90
C LEU A 13 0.06 5.79 1.20
N LYS A 14 -0.09 7.07 0.84
CA LYS A 14 0.99 7.87 0.24
C LYS A 14 2.20 7.94 1.17
N ARG A 15 1.97 8.30 2.43
CA ARG A 15 3.03 8.41 3.43
C ARG A 15 3.76 7.08 3.62
N TRP A 16 3.01 6.01 3.82
CA TRP A 16 3.55 4.66 3.96
C TRP A 16 4.34 4.23 2.72
N ALA A 17 3.85 4.49 1.51
CA ALA A 17 4.58 4.18 0.29
C ALA A 17 5.91 4.96 0.18
N THR A 18 5.92 6.24 0.54
CA THR A 18 7.15 7.05 0.57
C THR A 18 8.12 6.58 1.65
N GLU A 19 7.65 6.30 2.86
CA GLU A 19 8.49 5.87 3.99
C GLU A 19 9.05 4.45 3.79
N GLU A 20 8.20 3.50 3.40
CA GLU A 20 8.57 2.07 3.32
C GLU A 20 9.23 1.69 1.98
N PHE A 21 8.77 2.24 0.86
CA PHE A 21 9.36 1.96 -0.46
C PHE A 21 10.42 2.99 -0.88
N ASN A 22 10.66 4.04 -0.09
CA ASN A 22 11.55 5.15 -0.45
C ASN A 22 11.18 5.78 -1.81
N LEU A 23 9.88 5.79 -2.14
CA LEU A 23 9.39 6.38 -3.38
C LEU A 23 9.23 7.89 -3.20
N PRO A 24 9.77 8.71 -4.12
CA PRO A 24 9.54 10.15 -4.07
C PRO A 24 8.03 10.42 -4.19
N PRO A 25 7.47 11.36 -3.41
CA PRO A 25 6.03 11.64 -3.40
C PRO A 25 5.45 11.92 -4.79
N ASP A 26 6.23 12.58 -5.65
CA ASP A 26 5.86 12.94 -7.03
C ASP A 26 5.82 11.74 -7.99
N SER A 27 6.44 10.61 -7.63
CA SER A 27 6.38 9.36 -8.41
C SER A 27 5.15 8.52 -8.10
N LEU A 28 4.42 8.84 -7.02
CA LEU A 28 3.23 8.11 -6.63
C LEU A 28 2.06 8.47 -7.55
N PRO A 29 1.13 7.52 -7.80
CA PRO A 29 -0.09 7.80 -8.55
C PRO A 29 -0.88 8.98 -7.97
N ASN A 30 -1.63 9.66 -8.84
CA ASN A 30 -2.47 10.78 -8.42
C ASN A 30 -3.49 10.36 -7.34
N GLU A 31 -3.97 11.34 -6.56
CA GLU A 31 -4.85 11.06 -5.43
C GLU A 31 -6.17 10.38 -5.85
N SER A 32 -6.71 10.72 -7.02
CA SER A 32 -7.94 10.10 -7.54
C SER A 32 -7.76 8.62 -7.81
N TYR A 33 -6.60 8.21 -8.34
CA TYR A 33 -6.28 6.79 -8.54
C TYR A 33 -6.09 6.07 -7.20
N LEU A 34 -5.40 6.68 -6.24
CA LEU A 34 -5.25 6.05 -4.92
C LEU A 34 -6.60 5.93 -4.18
N LYS A 35 -7.54 6.85 -4.40
CA LYS A 35 -8.92 6.72 -3.88
C LYS A 35 -9.59 5.44 -4.38
N THR A 36 -9.38 5.03 -5.64
CA THR A 36 -9.97 3.78 -6.16
C THR A 36 -9.36 2.54 -5.51
N LEU A 37 -8.10 2.61 -5.09
CA LEU A 37 -7.45 1.53 -4.33
C LEU A 37 -7.98 1.45 -2.89
N CYS A 38 -8.38 2.58 -2.31
CA CYS A 38 -8.81 2.68 -0.91
C CYS A 38 -10.32 2.49 -0.67
N VAL A 39 -11.08 1.95 -1.64
CA VAL A 39 -12.53 1.66 -1.52
C VAL A 39 -12.83 0.16 -1.57
N GLY A 40 -14.03 -0.22 -1.12
CA GLY A 40 -14.49 -1.61 -1.11
C GLY A 40 -13.53 -2.54 -0.36
N THR A 41 -13.23 -3.70 -0.95
CA THR A 41 -12.25 -4.67 -0.42
C THR A 41 -10.83 -4.09 -0.35
N GLY A 42 -10.50 -3.12 -1.21
CA GLY A 42 -9.20 -2.45 -1.18
C GLY A 42 -8.97 -1.68 0.13
N LYS A 43 -10.04 -1.12 0.73
CA LYS A 43 -9.95 -0.41 2.01
C LYS A 43 -9.35 -1.28 3.12
N SER A 44 -9.86 -2.50 3.30
CA SER A 44 -9.38 -3.41 4.35
C SER A 44 -7.97 -3.91 4.08
N ILE A 45 -7.64 -4.22 2.82
CA ILE A 45 -6.30 -4.65 2.41
C ILE A 45 -5.27 -3.56 2.71
N TRP A 46 -5.48 -2.33 2.23
CA TRP A 46 -4.53 -1.25 2.45
C TRP A 46 -4.44 -0.83 3.91
N THR A 47 -5.55 -0.88 4.64
CA THR A 47 -5.53 -0.66 6.09
C THR A 47 -4.62 -1.69 6.78
N TYR A 48 -4.75 -2.98 6.43
CA TYR A 48 -3.89 -4.02 6.96
C TYR A 48 -2.42 -3.82 6.57
N MET A 49 -2.14 -3.52 5.29
CA MET A 49 -0.78 -3.30 4.82
C MET A 49 -0.10 -2.14 5.56
N ILE A 50 -0.74 -0.98 5.62
CA ILE A 50 -0.23 0.21 6.31
C ILE A 50 -0.01 -0.08 7.80
N GLN A 51 -0.86 -0.90 8.42
CA GLN A 51 -0.79 -1.18 9.86
C GLN A 51 0.16 -2.31 10.25
N HIS A 52 0.58 -3.16 9.32
CA HIS A 52 1.32 -4.38 9.66
C HIS A 52 2.65 -4.54 8.91
N VAL A 53 2.90 -3.74 7.89
CA VAL A 53 4.11 -3.85 7.06
C VAL A 53 4.97 -2.62 7.23
N PHE A 54 5.97 -2.68 8.12
CA PHE A 54 6.86 -1.54 8.45
C PHE A 54 8.36 -1.84 8.33
N GLN A 55 8.71 -2.99 7.73
CA GLN A 55 10.09 -3.47 7.72
C GLN A 55 10.53 -3.75 6.29
N GLN A 56 11.71 -3.23 5.93
CA GLN A 56 12.30 -3.43 4.60
C GLN A 56 12.35 -4.90 4.15
N ARG A 57 12.53 -5.85 5.08
CA ARG A 57 12.48 -7.29 4.75
C ARG A 57 11.10 -7.71 4.26
N ASN A 58 10.03 -7.26 4.90
CA ASN A 58 8.65 -7.56 4.51
C ASN A 58 8.29 -6.81 3.20
N VAL A 59 8.74 -5.57 3.05
CA VAL A 59 8.59 -4.78 1.82
C VAL A 59 9.29 -5.45 0.64
N ARG A 60 10.53 -5.94 0.83
CA ARG A 60 11.29 -6.68 -0.19
C ARG A 60 10.60 -7.98 -0.59
N ILE A 61 10.06 -8.72 0.38
CA ILE A 61 9.27 -9.93 0.13
C ILE A 61 7.98 -9.60 -0.63
N MET A 62 7.24 -8.56 -0.23
CA MET A 62 6.02 -8.14 -0.92
C MET A 62 6.29 -7.66 -2.35
N ARG A 63 7.35 -6.88 -2.58
CA ARG A 63 7.74 -6.47 -3.92
C ARG A 63 8.05 -7.68 -4.80
N GLY A 64 8.78 -8.66 -4.27
CA GLY A 64 8.97 -9.95 -4.93
C GLY A 64 7.62 -10.61 -5.23
N ASN A 65 6.78 -10.85 -4.23
CA ASN A 65 5.50 -11.54 -4.39
C ASN A 65 4.56 -10.85 -5.40
N LEU A 66 4.50 -9.52 -5.41
CA LEU A 66 3.73 -8.77 -6.40
C LEU A 66 4.30 -8.93 -7.82
N GLN A 67 5.62 -9.06 -7.98
CA GLN A 67 6.24 -9.42 -9.26
C GLN A 67 5.97 -10.87 -9.66
N TRP A 68 5.69 -11.77 -8.72
CA TRP A 68 5.29 -13.17 -8.98
C TRP A 68 3.80 -13.33 -9.30
N TYR A 69 2.93 -12.45 -8.79
CA TYR A 69 1.49 -12.49 -9.07
C TYR A 69 1.10 -12.48 -10.56
N PRO A 70 1.77 -11.75 -11.48
CA PRO A 70 1.49 -11.89 -12.91
C PRO A 70 1.86 -13.27 -13.49
N PHE A 71 2.71 -14.04 -12.83
CA PHE A 71 3.08 -15.40 -13.26
C PHE A 71 2.06 -16.46 -12.81
N LEU A 72 1.38 -16.25 -11.69
CA LEU A 72 0.35 -17.16 -11.16
C LEU A 72 -1.03 -16.95 -11.78
N ALA A 73 -1.30 -15.79 -12.37
CA ALA A 73 -2.58 -15.50 -13.04
C ALA A 73 -2.68 -16.05 -14.48
N LEU A 74 -1.63 -16.74 -14.98
CA LEU A 74 -1.55 -17.32 -16.32
C LEU A 74 -1.40 -18.86 -16.32
N THR A 75 -1.77 -19.54 -15.22
CA THR A 75 -1.79 -21.02 -15.13
C THR A 75 -3.21 -21.53 -14.93
#